data_AF-A0A1Y0EIV4-F1
#
_entry.id   AF-A0A1Y0EIV4-F1
#
_cell.length_a   1.000
_cell.length_b   1.000
_cell.length_c   1.000
_cell.angle_alpha   90.00
_cell.angle_beta   90.00
_cell.angle_gamma   90.00
#
_symmetry.space_group_name_H-M   'P 1'
#
loop_
_entity.id
_entity.type
_entity.pdbx_description
1 polymer ?
#
loop_
_entity_poly.entity_id
_entity_poly.type
_entity_poly.pdbx_seq_one_letter_code
_entity_poly.pdbx_strand_id
1 'polypeptide(L)'
;MDVPIKENGECAYDRNIEEEAKWFGATLLLPKKATVFMVINGYSRPQIEDEYQVSWQLYRYRVGVTDAVRASKNIRRRNVA
;
A
#
# COMPACT_ATOMS: atom_id res chain seq x y z
N MET A 1 -4.53 -6.26 30.37
CA MET A 1 -3.82 -5.76 29.19
C MET A 1 -3.00 -6.92 28.68
N ASP A 2 -3.24 -7.37 27.45
CA ASP A 2 -2.39 -8.41 26.86
C ASP A 2 -0.97 -7.90 26.74
N VAL A 3 -0.04 -8.66 27.30
CA VAL A 3 1.37 -8.31 27.32
C VAL A 3 1.91 -8.61 25.91
N PRO A 4 2.53 -7.63 25.21
CA PRO A 4 3.01 -7.81 23.84
C PRO A 4 4.10 -8.89 23.71
N ILE A 5 4.66 -9.29 24.85
CA ILE A 5 5.68 -10.33 24.99
C ILE A 5 5.19 -11.28 26.08
N LYS A 6 5.14 -12.57 25.75
CA LYS A 6 4.82 -13.64 26.70
C LYS A 6 5.94 -13.78 27.74
N GLU A 7 5.67 -14.42 28.87
CA GLU A 7 6.68 -14.63 29.94
C GLU A 7 7.93 -15.40 29.47
N ASN A 8 7.81 -16.20 28.40
CA ASN A 8 8.92 -16.92 27.78
C ASN A 8 9.75 -16.07 26.77
N GLY A 9 9.44 -14.78 26.62
CA GLY A 9 10.13 -13.87 25.69
C GLY A 9 9.63 -13.95 24.25
N GLU A 10 8.66 -14.81 23.92
CA GLU A 10 8.07 -14.85 22.59
C GLU A 10 7.10 -13.68 22.37
N CYS A 11 7.02 -13.21 21.12
CA CYS A 11 5.98 -12.27 20.73
C CYS A 11 4.60 -12.89 21.00
N ALA A 12 3.69 -12.11 21.59
CA ALA A 12 2.28 -12.46 21.66
C ALA A 12 1.66 -12.30 20.26
N TYR A 13 1.97 -13.24 19.37
CA TYR A 13 1.53 -13.22 17.97
C TYR A 13 0.01 -13.43 17.89
N ASP A 14 -0.69 -12.38 17.49
CA ASP A 14 -2.08 -12.44 17.05
C ASP A 14 -2.10 -12.21 15.53
N ARG A 15 -2.58 -13.21 14.79
CA ARG A 15 -2.63 -13.16 13.34
C ARG A 15 -3.43 -11.98 12.80
N ASN A 16 -4.57 -11.67 13.41
CA ASN A 16 -5.46 -10.60 12.93
C ASN A 16 -4.78 -9.25 13.15
N ILE A 17 -4.17 -9.02 14.32
CA ILE A 17 -3.43 -7.79 14.62
C ILE A 17 -2.25 -7.63 13.65
N GLU A 18 -1.52 -8.70 13.37
CA GLU A 18 -0.40 -8.69 12.43
C GLU A 18 -0.83 -8.41 10.98
N GLU A 19 -1.99 -8.94 10.57
CA GLU A 19 -2.58 -8.63 9.26
C GLU A 19 -3.00 -7.15 9.16
N GLU A 20 -3.63 -6.60 10.21
CA GLU A 20 -3.99 -5.18 10.29
C GLU A 20 -2.74 -4.27 10.29
N ALA A 21 -1.73 -4.61 11.07
CA ALA A 21 -0.46 -3.89 11.12
C ALA A 21 0.23 -3.87 9.74
N LYS A 22 0.21 -5.00 9.01
CA LYS A 22 0.71 -5.06 7.63
C LYS A 22 -0.06 -4.12 6.70
N TRP A 23 -1.39 -4.08 6.80
CA TRP A 23 -2.22 -3.18 5.98
C TRP A 23 -1.95 -1.71 6.30
N PHE A 24 -1.81 -1.39 7.59
CA PHE A 24 -1.50 -0.05 8.05
C PHE A 24 -0.10 0.39 7.59
N GLY A 25 0.93 -0.44 7.82
CA GLY A 25 2.29 -0.19 7.37
C GLY A 25 2.39 0.03 5.87
N ALA A 26 1.73 -0.81 5.07
CA ALA A 26 1.67 -0.63 3.62
C ALA A 26 1.00 0.69 3.20
N THR A 27 0.03 1.18 3.99
CA THR A 27 -0.64 2.46 3.75
C THR A 27 0.25 3.66 4.05
N LEU A 28 1.06 3.57 5.10
CA LEU A 28 2.04 4.61 5.45
C LEU A 28 3.14 4.71 4.39
N LEU A 29 3.67 3.57 3.94
CA LEU A 29 4.75 3.51 2.95
C LEU A 29 4.30 3.96 1.55
N LEU A 30 3.07 3.61 1.16
CA LEU A 30 2.55 3.98 -0.15
C LEU A 30 1.07 4.42 -0.07
N PRO A 31 0.83 5.73 0.16
CA PRO A 31 -0.51 6.28 0.27
C PRO A 31 -1.31 6.15 -1.03
N LYS A 32 -2.65 6.00 -0.92
CA LYS A 32 -3.55 5.84 -2.08
C LYS A 32 -3.37 6.93 -3.14
N LYS A 33 -3.17 8.19 -2.74
CA LYS A 33 -2.97 9.31 -3.68
C LYS A 33 -1.75 9.09 -4.56
N ALA A 34 -0.63 8.66 -3.99
CA ALA A 34 0.59 8.35 -4.72
C ALA A 34 0.37 7.16 -5.66
N THR A 35 -0.27 6.09 -5.19
CA THR A 35 -0.61 4.93 -6.04
C THR A 35 -1.47 5.32 -7.24
N VAL A 36 -2.51 6.13 -7.03
CA VAL A 36 -3.36 6.63 -8.11
C VAL A 36 -2.55 7.50 -9.09
N PHE A 37 -1.69 8.36 -8.58
CA PHE A 37 -0.83 9.22 -9.40
C PHE A 37 0.10 8.40 -10.30
N MET A 38 0.79 7.39 -9.76
CA MET A 38 1.64 6.46 -10.54
C MET A 38 0.85 5.79 -11.67
N VAL A 39 -0.35 5.29 -11.36
CA VAL A 39 -1.22 4.62 -12.35
C VAL A 39 -1.69 5.61 -13.43
N ILE A 40 -2.04 6.84 -13.05
CA ILE A 40 -2.46 7.88 -14.00
C ILE A 40 -1.33 8.21 -14.97
N ASN A 41 -0.10 8.36 -14.48
CA ASN A 41 1.06 8.75 -15.27
C ASN A 41 1.76 7.56 -15.96
N GLY A 42 1.30 6.33 -15.72
CA GLY A 42 1.85 5.14 -16.37
C GLY A 42 3.29 4.83 -15.96
N TYR A 43 3.61 4.98 -14.67
CA TYR A 43 4.96 4.76 -14.16
C TYR A 43 5.44 3.34 -14.45
N SER A 44 6.67 3.22 -14.95
CA SER A 44 7.36 1.94 -15.10
C SER A 44 7.83 1.40 -13.77
N ARG A 45 8.17 0.10 -13.73
CA ARG A 45 8.70 -0.53 -12.51
C ARG A 45 9.96 0.16 -11.98
N PRO A 46 11.00 0.46 -12.80
CA PRO A 46 12.18 1.18 -12.32
C PRO A 46 11.83 2.52 -11.69
N GLN A 47 10.94 3.31 -12.30
CA GLN A 47 10.50 4.59 -11.72
C GLN A 47 9.84 4.44 -10.36
N ILE A 48 9.03 3.40 -10.16
CA ILE A 48 8.37 3.15 -8.87
C ILE A 48 9.39 2.76 -7.80
N GLU A 49 10.33 1.88 -8.15
CA GLU A 49 11.37 1.41 -7.22
C GLU A 49 12.35 2.54 -6.87
N ASP A 50 12.76 3.34 -7.85
CA ASP A 50 13.77 4.40 -7.68
C ASP A 50 13.19 5.70 -7.12
N GLU A 51 12.05 6.19 -7.62
CA GLU A 51 11.52 7.49 -7.20
C GLU A 51 10.78 7.43 -5.85
N TYR A 52 10.10 6.31 -5.58
CA TYR A 52 9.31 6.14 -4.36
C TYR A 52 9.94 5.19 -3.35
N GLN A 53 11.08 4.57 -3.68
CA GLN A 53 11.84 3.69 -2.77
C GLN A 53 10.96 2.56 -2.20
N VAL A 54 10.03 2.04 -3.00
CA VAL A 54 9.13 0.95 -2.62
C VAL A 54 9.30 -0.25 -3.55
N SER A 55 9.19 -1.45 -3.00
CA SER A 55 9.25 -2.67 -3.79
C SER A 55 8.09 -2.76 -4.79
N TRP A 56 8.33 -3.40 -5.93
CA TRP A 56 7.28 -3.71 -6.91
C TRP A 56 6.12 -4.51 -6.30
N GLN A 57 6.41 -5.40 -5.36
CA GLN A 57 5.42 -6.20 -4.63
C GLN A 57 4.49 -5.31 -3.79
N LEU A 58 5.04 -4.36 -3.05
CA LEU A 58 4.25 -3.40 -2.25
C LEU A 58 3.37 -2.55 -3.17
N TYR A 59 3.91 -2.05 -4.28
CA TYR A 59 3.12 -1.32 -5.27
C TYR A 59 1.93 -2.14 -5.79
N ARG A 60 2.17 -3.38 -6.24
CA ARG A 60 1.09 -4.25 -6.75
C ARG A 60 0.03 -4.53 -5.71
N TYR A 61 0.44 -4.83 -4.47
CA TYR A 61 -0.47 -5.02 -3.35
C TYR A 61 -1.35 -3.77 -3.14
N ARG A 62 -0.74 -2.58 -3.13
CA ARG A 62 -1.46 -1.32 -2.94
C ARG A 62 -2.40 -0.98 -4.09
N VAL A 63 -2.03 -1.26 -5.33
CA VAL A 63 -2.94 -1.11 -6.48
C VAL A 63 -4.19 -1.98 -6.30
N GLY A 64 -4.02 -3.22 -5.84
CA GLY A 64 -5.13 -4.14 -5.59
C GLY A 64 -6.06 -3.70 -4.47
N VAL A 65 -5.52 -3.15 -3.37
CA VAL A 65 -6.32 -2.77 -2.18
C VAL A 65 -6.94 -1.37 -2.29
N THR A 66 -6.35 -0.45 -3.07
CA THR A 66 -6.77 0.97 -3.08
C THR A 66 -7.73 1.36 -4.21
N ASP A 67 -8.16 0.42 -5.05
CA ASP A 67 -8.94 0.67 -6.28
C ASP A 67 -8.28 1.71 -7.22
N ALA A 68 -6.95 1.80 -7.21
CA ALA A 68 -6.22 2.88 -7.88
C ALA A 68 -6.51 2.96 -9.39
N VAL A 69 -6.72 1.82 -10.04
CA VAL A 69 -7.08 1.72 -11.47
C VAL A 69 -8.47 2.28 -11.77
N ARG A 70 -9.44 2.05 -10.88
CA ARG A 70 -10.79 2.60 -11.04
C ARG A 70 -10.78 4.11 -10.81
N ALA A 71 -10.08 4.57 -9.79
CA ALA A 71 -9.93 5.99 -9.48
C ALA A 71 -9.25 6.75 -10.63
N SER A 72 -8.17 6.21 -11.20
CA SER A 72 -7.46 6.82 -12.34
C SER A 72 -8.36 6.98 -13.57
N LYS A 73 -9.16 5.95 -13.90
CA LYS A 73 -10.14 6.02 -15.00
C LYS A 73 -11.18 7.13 -14.79
N ASN A 74 -11.71 7.26 -13.57
CA ASN A 74 -12.69 8.30 -13.25
C ASN A 74 -12.10 9.71 -13.37
N ILE A 75 -10.86 9.90 -12.93
CA ILE A 75 -10.15 11.19 -13.04
C ILE A 75 -9.92 11.54 -14.53
N ARG A 76 -9.43 10.59 -15.34
CA ARG A 76 -9.24 10.81 -16.77
C ARG A 76 -10.52 11.22 -17.49
N ARG A 77 -11.66 10.60 -17.16
CA ARG A 77 -12.97 10.96 -17.74
C ARG A 77 -13.39 12.40 -17.41
N ARG A 78 -13.15 12.85 -16.18
CA ARG A 78 -13.48 14.22 -15.76
C ARG A 78 -12.63 15.30 -16.44
N ASN A 79 -11.40 14.98 -16.81
CA ASN A 79 -10.50 15.94 -17.46
C ASN A 79 -10.72 16.06 -18.98
N VAL A 80 -11.52 15.16 -19.56
CA VAL A 80 -11.84 15.14 -21.01
C VAL A 80 -13.22 15.74 -21.30
N ALA A 81 -14.08 15.87 -20.27
CA ALA A 81 -15.38 16.53 -20.32
C ALA A 81 -15.24 18.03 -19.99
#